data_AF-A0A2E1W6H8-F1
#
_entry.id   AF-A0A2E1W6H8-F1
#
_cell.length_a   1.000
_cell.length_b   1.000
_cell.length_c   1.000
_cell.angle_alpha   90.00
_cell.angle_beta   90.00
_cell.angle_gamma   90.00
#
_symmetry.space_group_name_H-M   'P 1'
#
loop_
_entity.id
_entity.type
_entity.pdbx_description
1 polymer ?
#
loop_
_entity_poly.entity_id
_entity_poly.type
_entity_poly.pdbx_seq_one_letter_code
_entity_poly.pdbx_strand_id
1 'polypeptide(L)'
;MQRVVVGLSGGVDSSVSAYLLKEQGYEVIGLFMKNWHDASVTLEAECPWIEDSTDALLVAEKLQIPFQVIDFSKVYKERIVDYMFNEYEKGRTPNPDVLCNREIKFDVFLEKCLELGADYVATGHYCQKSEFKKGEEIIYQLKAGADNNKDQSYFLCQLSQDQLSKALFPIGHLQKPEVRKIAEEQGLITANKKDSQGLCFIGKVHLPDFLQQQLSPKSGDIIEIPKDSPIYKSKETKDIKILTAPHVHNPENGKIVGKHNGAHFFTIGQRKGLGVGGKIEPLFVLGIDVEKNIVYTGQGHNHPGLNRKGLFIAKDEVHWTREDLKMKVGEEREYLSRIRYRQGLFKAILKMQENGLYIIFNEVQRGIAAGQFAAWYDEDELIGSGVIS
;
A
#
# COMPACT_ATOMS: atom_id res chain seq x y z
N MET A 1 -2.81 13.38 32.53
CA MET A 1 -3.65 13.15 31.34
C MET A 1 -2.70 12.87 30.20
N GLN A 2 -2.84 11.75 29.50
CA GLN A 2 -1.95 11.44 28.37
C GLN A 2 -2.32 12.30 27.17
N ARG A 3 -1.31 12.73 26.42
CA ARG A 3 -1.46 13.59 25.25
C ARG A 3 -1.42 12.78 23.97
N VAL A 4 -2.37 13.02 23.07
CA VAL A 4 -2.46 12.35 21.77
C VAL A 4 -2.55 13.38 20.67
N VAL A 5 -1.65 13.26 19.68
CA VAL A 5 -1.79 14.03 18.44
C VAL A 5 -2.52 13.17 17.41
N VAL A 6 -3.61 13.69 16.86
CA VAL A 6 -4.40 13.04 15.82
C VAL A 6 -4.05 13.66 14.48
N GLY A 7 -3.62 12.83 13.53
CA GLY A 7 -3.49 13.23 12.13
C GLY A 7 -4.87 13.49 11.51
N LEU A 8 -5.31 14.75 11.49
CA LEU A 8 -6.57 15.17 10.88
C LEU A 8 -6.34 15.42 9.40
N SER A 9 -6.91 14.57 8.54
CA SER A 9 -6.73 14.67 7.08
C SER A 9 -7.86 15.43 6.38
N GLY A 10 -8.78 16.02 7.14
CA GLY A 10 -10.04 16.56 6.59
C GLY A 10 -11.07 15.49 6.21
N GLY A 11 -10.83 14.22 6.56
CA GLY A 11 -11.73 13.09 6.29
C GLY A 11 -12.46 12.60 7.56
N VAL A 12 -13.65 12.02 7.36
CA VAL A 12 -14.55 11.57 8.44
C VAL A 12 -13.88 10.63 9.45
N ASP A 13 -12.98 9.77 8.98
CA ASP A 13 -12.32 8.75 9.80
C ASP A 13 -11.40 9.38 10.85
N SER A 14 -10.61 10.38 10.44
CA SER A 14 -9.75 11.13 11.36
C SER A 14 -10.55 12.01 12.31
N SER A 15 -11.67 12.59 11.86
CA SER A 15 -12.55 13.42 12.68
C SER A 15 -13.17 12.63 13.83
N VAL A 16 -13.71 11.45 13.52
CA VAL A 16 -14.30 10.56 14.53
C VAL A 16 -13.23 9.99 15.45
N SER A 17 -12.03 9.71 14.93
CA SER A 17 -10.90 9.29 15.77
C SER A 17 -10.55 10.32 16.84
N ALA A 18 -10.49 11.61 16.47
CA ALA A 18 -10.25 12.70 17.41
C ALA A 18 -11.37 12.84 18.44
N TYR A 19 -12.63 12.75 18.00
CA TYR A 19 -13.79 12.76 18.89
C TYR A 19 -13.72 11.64 19.93
N LEU A 20 -13.52 10.39 19.49
CA LEU A 20 -13.49 9.23 20.39
C LEU A 20 -12.36 9.33 21.43
N LEU A 21 -11.18 9.81 21.03
CA LEU A 21 -10.07 10.02 21.97
C LEU A 21 -10.37 11.13 22.99
N LYS A 22 -11.06 12.19 22.56
CA LYS A 22 -11.49 13.25 23.48
C LYS A 22 -12.48 12.69 24.51
N GLU A 23 -13.46 11.90 24.08
CA GLU A 23 -14.43 11.26 24.97
C GLU A 23 -13.78 10.25 25.94
N GLN A 24 -12.68 9.60 25.53
CA GLN A 24 -11.87 8.74 26.38
C GLN A 24 -11.01 9.50 27.41
N GLY A 25 -11.02 10.83 27.38
CA GLY A 25 -10.32 11.68 28.36
C GLY A 25 -8.86 11.98 28.03
N TYR A 26 -8.42 11.80 26.78
CA TYR A 26 -7.10 12.22 26.34
C TYR A 26 -7.01 13.74 26.14
N GLU A 27 -5.81 14.29 26.32
CA GLU A 27 -5.49 15.62 25.81
C GLU A 27 -5.24 15.53 24.31
N VAL A 28 -6.24 15.87 23.49
CA VAL A 28 -6.19 15.70 22.04
C VAL A 28 -5.71 16.99 21.37
N ILE A 29 -4.74 16.85 20.46
CA ILE A 29 -4.27 17.91 19.55
C ILE A 29 -4.47 17.42 18.11
N GLY A 30 -5.10 18.24 17.26
CA GLY A 30 -5.23 17.97 15.84
C GLY A 30 -4.05 18.49 15.04
N LEU A 31 -3.55 17.70 14.10
CA LEU A 31 -2.48 18.14 13.19
C LEU A 31 -2.79 17.72 11.75
N PHE A 32 -2.71 18.68 10.83
CA PHE A 32 -2.85 18.44 9.40
C PHE A 32 -1.49 18.43 8.70
N MET A 33 -1.21 17.34 7.98
CA MET A 33 0.03 17.17 7.21
C MET A 33 -0.14 17.71 5.79
N LYS A 34 0.55 18.80 5.47
CA LYS A 34 0.65 19.29 4.09
C LYS A 34 1.84 18.62 3.41
N ASN A 35 1.57 17.54 2.67
CA ASN A 35 2.58 16.67 2.07
C ASN A 35 2.80 16.91 0.57
N TRP A 36 1.87 17.57 -0.11
CA TRP A 36 2.01 17.89 -1.52
C TRP A 36 1.20 19.15 -1.86
N HIS A 37 1.74 20.00 -2.73
CA HIS A 37 1.07 21.24 -3.13
C HIS A 37 1.33 21.60 -4.60
N ASP A 38 1.89 20.69 -5.40
CA ASP A 38 2.04 20.94 -6.83
C ASP A 38 0.69 20.70 -7.53
N ALA A 39 0.05 21.78 -7.94
CA ALA A 39 -1.25 21.76 -8.60
C ALA A 39 -1.16 21.48 -10.12
N SER A 40 0.04 21.41 -10.71
CA SER A 40 0.21 21.15 -12.14
C SER A 40 -0.15 19.72 -12.54
N VAL A 41 -0.35 18.84 -11.56
CA VAL A 41 -0.41 17.38 -11.73
C VAL A 41 -1.76 16.79 -11.29
N THR A 42 -2.60 17.60 -10.64
CA THR A 42 -3.89 17.18 -10.11
C THR A 42 -4.99 17.35 -11.16
N LEU A 43 -5.92 16.39 -11.24
CA LEU A 43 -7.09 16.49 -12.15
C LEU A 43 -8.08 17.59 -11.73
N GLU A 44 -7.91 18.14 -10.53
CA GLU A 44 -8.73 19.21 -9.96
C GLU A 44 -7.95 20.54 -10.11
N ALA A 45 -8.63 21.58 -10.62
CA ALA A 45 -8.06 22.91 -10.87
C ALA A 45 -7.79 23.71 -9.59
N GLU A 46 -8.21 23.19 -8.44
CA GLU A 46 -8.03 23.76 -7.11
C GLU A 46 -7.05 22.89 -6.31
N CYS A 47 -6.27 23.51 -5.43
CA CYS A 47 -5.36 22.80 -4.54
C CYS A 47 -6.16 21.96 -3.52
N PRO A 48 -6.22 20.61 -3.65
CA PRO A 48 -7.13 19.80 -2.85
C PRO A 48 -6.85 19.89 -1.34
N TRP A 49 -5.61 20.18 -0.96
CA TRP A 49 -5.19 20.29 0.43
C TRP A 49 -5.83 21.47 1.17
N ILE A 50 -6.25 22.54 0.47
CA ILE A 50 -6.84 23.72 1.12
C ILE A 50 -8.21 23.37 1.70
N GLU A 51 -9.05 22.69 0.92
CA GLU A 51 -10.36 22.23 1.36
C GLU A 51 -10.22 21.22 2.51
N ASP A 52 -9.34 20.23 2.35
CA ASP A 52 -9.08 19.22 3.38
C ASP A 52 -8.57 19.84 4.69
N SER A 53 -7.66 20.82 4.61
CA SER A 53 -7.15 21.53 5.79
C SER A 53 -8.23 22.40 6.44
N THR A 54 -9.14 22.97 5.66
CA THR A 54 -10.26 23.78 6.17
C THR A 54 -11.25 22.89 6.92
N ASP A 55 -11.60 21.73 6.37
CA ASP A 55 -12.45 20.75 7.04
C ASP A 55 -11.82 20.25 8.34
N ALA A 56 -10.51 19.99 8.34
CA ALA A 56 -9.78 19.58 9.53
C ALA A 56 -9.81 20.66 10.64
N LEU A 57 -9.64 21.93 10.26
CA LEU A 57 -9.75 23.07 11.18
C LEU A 57 -11.16 23.16 11.78
N LEU A 58 -12.21 23.10 10.96
CA LEU A 58 -13.60 23.18 11.42
C LEU A 58 -13.97 22.02 12.36
N VAL A 59 -13.44 20.82 12.10
CA VAL A 59 -13.57 19.69 13.02
C VAL A 59 -12.86 19.98 14.34
N ALA A 60 -11.64 20.50 14.31
CA ALA A 60 -10.89 20.82 15.51
C ALA A 60 -11.58 21.92 16.36
N GLU A 61 -12.13 22.96 15.72
CA GLU A 61 -12.93 24.00 16.39
C GLU A 61 -14.19 23.42 17.03
N LYS A 62 -14.94 22.59 16.29
CA LYS A 62 -16.14 21.90 16.79
C LYS A 62 -15.81 21.03 18.01
N LEU A 63 -14.69 20.32 17.96
CA LEU A 63 -14.19 19.49 19.06
C LEU A 63 -13.44 20.30 20.12
N GLN A 64 -13.25 21.61 19.96
CA GLN A 64 -12.49 22.47 20.89
C GLN A 64 -11.11 21.89 21.23
N ILE A 65 -10.37 21.44 20.22
CA ILE A 65 -9.01 20.93 20.35
C ILE A 65 -8.02 21.87 19.64
N PRO A 66 -6.78 22.00 20.12
CA PRO A 66 -5.76 22.75 19.40
C PRO A 66 -5.52 22.14 18.01
N PHE A 67 -5.24 23.00 17.03
CA PHE A 67 -5.01 22.59 15.64
C PHE A 67 -3.76 23.24 15.07
N GLN A 68 -2.96 22.47 14.34
CA GLN A 68 -1.79 22.96 13.61
C GLN A 68 -1.68 22.35 12.23
N VAL A 69 -1.10 23.11 11.30
CA VAL A 69 -0.73 22.63 9.96
C VAL A 69 0.79 22.59 9.90
N ILE A 70 1.35 21.44 9.50
CA ILE A 70 2.79 21.28 9.31
C ILE A 70 3.06 20.87 7.86
N ASP A 71 4.03 21.55 7.25
CA ASP A 71 4.49 21.26 5.89
C ASP A 71 5.57 20.17 5.91
N PHE A 72 5.26 19.03 5.30
CA PHE A 72 6.20 17.93 5.10
C PHE A 72 6.48 17.69 3.61
N SER A 73 6.11 18.63 2.73
CA SER A 73 6.18 18.45 1.27
C SER A 73 7.57 18.10 0.76
N LYS A 74 8.61 18.74 1.33
CA LYS A 74 10.00 18.46 0.98
C LYS A 74 10.37 17.00 1.28
N VAL A 75 10.08 16.55 2.51
CA VAL A 75 10.44 15.19 2.96
C VAL A 75 9.57 14.14 2.25
N TYR A 76 8.30 14.45 2.01
CA TYR A 76 7.40 13.60 1.23
C TYR A 76 7.92 13.40 -0.20
N LYS A 77 8.37 14.47 -0.86
CA LYS A 77 8.97 14.39 -2.19
C LYS A 77 10.19 13.47 -2.18
N GLU A 78 11.14 13.74 -1.29
CA GLU A 78 12.41 13.00 -1.20
C GLU A 78 12.21 11.51 -0.88
N ARG A 79 11.33 11.18 0.08
CA ARG A 79 11.17 9.79 0.56
C ARG A 79 10.13 8.98 -0.20
N ILE A 80 9.11 9.60 -0.77
CA ILE A 80 7.98 8.89 -1.41
C ILE A 80 7.99 9.09 -2.92
N VAL A 81 8.05 10.34 -3.38
CA VAL A 81 7.90 10.65 -4.80
C VAL A 81 9.15 10.23 -5.59
N ASP A 82 10.33 10.65 -5.15
CA ASP A 82 11.59 10.31 -5.82
C ASP A 82 11.84 8.79 -5.80
N TYR A 83 11.51 8.12 -4.69
CA TYR A 83 11.50 6.66 -4.61
C TYR A 83 10.57 6.04 -5.66
N MET A 84 9.34 6.56 -5.78
CA MET A 84 8.35 6.06 -6.72
C MET A 84 8.86 6.16 -8.17
N PHE A 85 9.44 7.30 -8.55
CA PHE A 85 10.05 7.49 -9.88
C PHE A 85 11.16 6.48 -10.16
N ASN A 86 12.09 6.30 -9.22
CA ASN A 86 13.19 5.34 -9.35
C ASN A 86 12.72 3.89 -9.46
N GLU A 87 11.63 3.50 -8.80
CA GLU A 87 11.06 2.16 -8.93
C GLU A 87 10.39 1.95 -10.30
N TYR A 88 9.62 2.93 -10.77
CA TYR A 88 9.02 2.86 -12.11
C TYR A 88 10.08 2.82 -13.21
N GLU A 89 11.16 3.61 -13.09
CA GLU A 89 12.28 3.57 -14.03
C GLU A 89 12.89 2.16 -14.17
N LYS A 90 12.92 1.40 -13.07
CA LYS A 90 13.37 -0.01 -13.02
C LYS A 90 12.31 -1.02 -13.46
N GLY A 91 11.12 -0.59 -13.88
CA GLY A 91 10.01 -1.47 -14.24
C GLY A 91 9.35 -2.16 -13.05
N ARG A 92 9.46 -1.57 -11.86
CA ARG A 92 8.77 -2.03 -10.65
C ARG A 92 7.57 -1.14 -10.38
N THR A 93 6.51 -1.71 -9.78
CA THR A 93 5.31 -0.96 -9.40
C THR A 93 5.30 -0.79 -7.87
N PRO A 94 5.79 0.34 -7.34
CA PRO A 94 5.86 0.59 -5.91
C PRO A 94 4.47 0.78 -5.28
N ASN A 95 4.39 0.66 -3.96
CA ASN A 95 3.22 1.06 -3.17
C ASN A 95 3.55 2.27 -2.29
N PRO A 96 3.30 3.51 -2.77
CA PRO A 96 3.69 4.72 -2.04
C PRO A 96 2.89 4.91 -0.75
N ASP A 97 1.69 4.33 -0.62
CA ASP A 97 0.87 4.47 0.58
C ASP A 97 1.45 3.69 1.76
N VAL A 98 1.98 2.48 1.50
CA VAL A 98 2.72 1.69 2.52
C VAL A 98 3.93 2.48 3.03
N LEU A 99 4.71 3.06 2.10
CA LEU A 99 5.88 3.86 2.45
C LEU A 99 5.52 5.16 3.16
N CYS A 100 4.46 5.84 2.73
CA CYS A 100 4.00 7.06 3.38
C CYS A 100 3.64 6.80 4.85
N ASN A 101 3.01 5.67 5.16
CA ASN A 101 2.76 5.33 6.55
C ASN A 101 4.06 5.11 7.33
N ARG A 102 5.00 4.33 6.80
CA ARG A 102 6.28 4.03 7.45
C ARG A 102 7.17 5.27 7.63
N GLU A 103 7.37 6.03 6.57
CA GLU A 103 8.38 7.10 6.45
C GLU A 103 7.87 8.49 6.80
N ILE A 104 6.55 8.71 6.73
CA ILE A 104 5.96 10.04 6.98
C ILE A 104 5.08 9.98 8.22
N LYS A 105 3.99 9.19 8.21
CA LYS A 105 3.00 9.24 9.29
C LYS A 105 3.49 8.66 10.62
N PHE A 106 4.32 7.64 10.59
CA PHE A 106 4.82 6.98 11.81
C PHE A 106 6.32 7.16 12.02
N ASP A 107 6.97 8.02 11.23
CA ASP A 107 8.35 8.43 11.44
C ASP A 107 8.41 9.94 11.65
N VAL A 108 8.52 10.73 10.58
CA VAL A 108 8.69 12.19 10.66
C VAL A 108 7.54 12.90 11.40
N PHE A 109 6.29 12.47 11.15
CA PHE A 109 5.14 12.99 11.87
C PHE A 109 5.15 12.58 13.34
N LEU A 110 5.51 11.33 13.64
CA LEU A 110 5.61 10.83 15.00
C LEU A 110 6.67 11.62 15.78
N GLU A 111 7.86 11.80 15.23
CA GLU A 111 8.93 12.62 15.83
C GLU A 111 8.43 14.04 16.16
N LYS A 112 7.75 14.69 15.22
CA LYS A 112 7.17 16.02 15.45
C LYS A 112 6.10 16.03 16.53
N CYS A 113 5.29 14.98 16.63
CA CYS A 113 4.31 14.85 17.71
C CYS A 113 4.99 14.69 19.08
N LEU A 114 6.06 13.90 19.16
CA LEU A 114 6.85 13.72 20.39
C LEU A 114 7.53 15.02 20.81
N GLU A 115 8.05 15.83 19.87
CA GLU A 115 8.58 17.17 20.14
C GLU A 115 7.52 18.12 20.74
N LEU A 116 6.24 17.95 20.38
CA LEU A 116 5.10 18.68 20.94
C LEU A 116 4.63 18.11 22.30
N GLY A 117 5.36 17.13 22.85
CA GLY A 117 5.07 16.49 24.13
C GLY A 117 3.93 15.46 24.06
N ALA A 118 3.62 14.92 22.89
CA ALA A 118 2.64 13.84 22.77
C ALA A 118 3.17 12.52 23.35
N ASP A 119 2.30 11.76 24.01
CA ASP A 119 2.59 10.38 24.42
C ASP A 119 2.32 9.40 23.27
N TYR A 120 1.32 9.72 22.44
CA TYR A 120 0.86 8.89 21.33
C TYR A 120 0.50 9.70 20.07
N VAL A 121 0.46 8.99 18.95
CA VAL A 121 -0.07 9.46 17.68
C VAL A 121 -1.27 8.60 17.28
N ALA A 122 -2.35 9.25 16.88
CA ALA A 122 -3.55 8.60 16.40
C ALA A 122 -3.84 8.91 14.93
N THR A 123 -4.41 7.93 14.24
CA THR A 123 -4.84 8.08 12.85
C THR A 123 -6.19 7.41 12.65
N GLY A 124 -6.92 7.85 11.61
CA GLY A 124 -8.19 7.24 11.20
C GLY A 124 -8.02 5.96 10.37
N HIS A 125 -7.03 5.12 10.68
CA HIS A 125 -6.86 3.84 9.98
C HIS A 125 -7.78 2.77 10.56
N TYR A 126 -8.39 1.96 9.68
CA TYR A 126 -9.20 0.80 10.01
C TYR A 126 -8.32 -0.42 10.31
N CYS A 127 -7.65 -0.39 11.46
CA CYS A 127 -6.88 -1.51 11.99
C CYS A 127 -6.91 -1.46 13.51
N GLN A 128 -6.60 -2.57 14.16
CA GLN A 128 -6.64 -2.67 15.61
C GLN A 128 -5.23 -2.87 16.16
N LYS A 129 -5.02 -2.44 17.40
CA LYS A 129 -3.79 -2.71 18.14
C LYS A 129 -4.13 -3.41 19.44
N SER A 130 -3.42 -4.48 19.76
CA SER A 130 -3.39 -5.08 21.10
C SER A 130 -1.96 -5.22 21.59
N GLU A 131 -1.78 -5.49 22.87
CA GLU A 131 -0.48 -5.74 23.45
C GLU A 131 -0.55 -6.88 24.45
N PHE A 132 0.56 -7.59 24.61
CA PHE A 132 0.71 -8.61 25.64
C PHE A 132 2.15 -8.65 26.14
N LYS A 133 2.33 -9.15 27.36
CA LYS A 133 3.66 -9.28 27.96
C LYS A 133 4.27 -10.64 27.61
N LYS A 134 5.48 -10.64 27.06
CA LYS A 134 6.27 -11.85 26.78
C LYS A 134 7.61 -11.76 27.51
N GLY A 135 7.68 -12.40 28.69
CA GLY A 135 8.83 -12.21 29.59
C GLY A 135 8.82 -10.80 30.17
N GLU A 136 9.87 -10.02 29.96
CA GLU A 136 9.96 -8.62 30.41
C GLU A 136 9.52 -7.61 29.34
N GLU A 137 9.38 -8.05 28.09
CA GLU A 137 9.04 -7.20 26.95
C GLU A 137 7.53 -7.12 26.73
N ILE A 138 7.07 -5.95 26.27
CA ILE A 138 5.71 -5.74 25.77
C ILE A 138 5.76 -5.93 24.26
N ILE A 139 4.90 -6.80 23.75
CA ILE A 139 4.75 -7.06 22.32
C ILE A 139 3.45 -6.41 21.85
N TYR A 140 3.56 -5.54 20.85
CA TYR A 140 2.44 -4.87 20.20
C TYR A 140 2.02 -5.66 18.95
N GLN A 141 0.73 -5.96 18.86
CA GLN A 141 0.13 -6.69 17.74
C GLN A 141 -0.63 -5.70 16.87
N LEU A 142 -0.40 -5.75 15.55
CA LEU A 142 -1.21 -5.03 14.57
C LEU A 142 -2.23 -6.00 13.96
N LYS A 143 -3.51 -5.73 14.18
CA LYS A 143 -4.62 -6.59 13.76
C LYS A 143 -5.47 -5.93 12.67
N ALA A 144 -6.15 -6.76 11.89
CA ALA A 144 -7.09 -6.30 10.89
C ALA A 144 -8.22 -5.45 11.52
N GLY A 145 -8.74 -4.50 10.75
CA GLY A 145 -9.93 -3.76 11.15
C GLY A 145 -11.16 -4.67 11.20
N ALA A 146 -12.12 -4.36 12.08
CA ALA A 146 -13.37 -5.12 12.18
C ALA A 146 -14.22 -5.05 10.90
N ASP A 147 -14.10 -3.96 10.13
CA ASP A 147 -14.66 -3.85 8.78
C ASP A 147 -13.69 -4.43 7.75
N ASN A 148 -13.91 -5.68 7.35
CA ASN A 148 -13.07 -6.38 6.37
C ASN A 148 -12.98 -5.65 5.01
N ASN A 149 -13.95 -4.83 4.64
CA ASN A 149 -13.92 -4.07 3.38
C ASN A 149 -13.06 -2.80 3.49
N LYS A 150 -12.76 -2.38 4.72
CA LYS A 150 -11.99 -1.18 5.03
C LYS A 150 -10.67 -1.48 5.72
N ASP A 151 -10.40 -2.70 6.18
CA ASP A 151 -9.15 -3.14 6.81
C ASP A 151 -7.91 -2.52 6.14
N GLN A 152 -7.20 -1.68 6.89
CA GLN A 152 -6.01 -0.96 6.44
C GLN A 152 -4.71 -1.51 7.02
N SER A 153 -4.74 -2.66 7.72
CA SER A 153 -3.53 -3.32 8.26
C SER A 153 -2.46 -3.53 7.18
N TYR A 154 -2.86 -3.82 5.93
CA TYR A 154 -1.96 -3.96 4.79
C TYR A 154 -1.12 -2.70 4.53
N PHE A 155 -1.69 -1.50 4.68
CA PHE A 155 -0.95 -0.26 4.44
C PHE A 155 -0.01 0.11 5.59
N LEU A 156 -0.19 -0.53 6.75
CA LEU A 156 0.64 -0.35 7.93
C LEU A 156 1.61 -1.53 8.12
N CYS A 157 1.79 -2.35 7.08
CA CYS A 157 2.49 -3.62 7.23
C CYS A 157 4.00 -3.52 7.44
N GLN A 158 4.53 -2.30 7.38
CA GLN A 158 5.92 -1.98 7.56
C GLN A 158 6.21 -1.19 8.86
N LEU A 159 5.23 -1.10 9.76
CA LEU A 159 5.46 -0.48 11.08
C LEU A 159 6.33 -1.36 11.98
N SER A 160 7.22 -0.72 12.74
CA SER A 160 8.04 -1.37 13.77
C SER A 160 7.28 -1.50 15.11
N GLN A 161 7.82 -2.28 16.04
CA GLN A 161 7.30 -2.36 17.42
C GLN A 161 7.32 -1.00 18.13
N ASP A 162 8.38 -0.22 17.94
CA ASP A 162 8.51 1.11 18.52
C ASP A 162 7.42 2.07 17.99
N GLN A 163 7.22 2.10 16.67
CA GLN A 163 6.15 2.89 16.04
C GLN A 163 4.77 2.46 16.53
N LEU A 164 4.52 1.14 16.64
CA LEU A 164 3.26 0.61 17.15
C LEU A 164 3.04 0.95 18.64
N SER A 165 4.09 1.00 19.45
CA SER A 165 3.99 1.37 20.86
C SER A 165 3.36 2.75 21.04
N LYS A 166 3.63 3.66 20.10
CA LYS A 166 3.14 5.04 20.08
C LYS A 166 1.86 5.25 19.25
N ALA A 167 1.43 4.25 18.48
CA ALA A 167 0.27 4.38 17.59
C ALA A 167 -1.07 4.06 18.30
N LEU A 168 -2.11 4.81 17.95
CA LEU A 168 -3.51 4.56 18.32
C LEU A 168 -4.41 4.53 17.08
N PHE A 169 -5.38 3.61 17.08
CA PHE A 169 -6.34 3.42 15.98
C PHE A 169 -7.78 3.38 16.52
N PRO A 170 -8.36 4.55 16.85
CA PRO A 170 -9.58 4.62 17.66
C PRO A 170 -10.81 4.00 16.99
N ILE A 171 -10.83 3.96 15.65
CA ILE A 171 -11.98 3.48 14.86
C ILE A 171 -11.82 2.04 14.37
N GLY A 172 -10.72 1.35 14.69
CA GLY A 172 -10.41 0.04 14.13
C GLY A 172 -11.43 -1.06 14.41
N HIS A 173 -12.20 -0.91 15.49
CA HIS A 173 -13.24 -1.84 15.92
C HIS A 173 -14.63 -1.54 15.32
N LEU A 174 -14.77 -0.41 14.62
CA LEU A 174 -16.05 0.07 14.08
C LEU A 174 -16.20 -0.30 12.59
N GLN A 175 -17.45 -0.50 12.19
CA GLN A 175 -17.84 -0.54 10.78
C GLN A 175 -17.87 0.89 10.21
N LYS A 176 -17.55 1.06 8.92
CA LYS A 176 -17.60 2.39 8.28
C LYS A 176 -18.94 3.11 8.45
N PRO A 177 -20.12 2.45 8.37
CA PRO A 177 -21.40 3.11 8.63
C PRO A 177 -21.52 3.65 10.06
N GLU A 178 -20.96 2.97 11.06
CA GLU A 178 -20.97 3.42 12.45
C GLU A 178 -20.12 4.68 12.63
N VAL A 179 -18.95 4.72 11.99
CA VAL A 179 -18.10 5.92 11.96
C VAL A 179 -18.85 7.11 11.35
N ARG A 180 -19.55 6.92 10.23
CA ARG A 180 -20.37 7.99 9.62
C ARG A 180 -21.51 8.42 10.54
N LYS A 181 -22.20 7.46 11.18
CA LYS A 181 -23.28 7.75 12.12
C LYS A 181 -22.79 8.60 13.30
N ILE A 182 -21.65 8.27 13.89
CA ILE A 182 -21.03 9.06 14.97
C ILE A 182 -20.75 10.49 14.46
N ALA A 183 -20.18 10.63 13.26
CA ALA A 183 -19.91 11.95 12.70
C ALA A 183 -21.18 12.79 12.49
N GLU A 184 -22.27 12.18 12.05
CA GLU A 184 -23.58 12.82 11.89
C GLU A 184 -24.17 13.23 13.25
N GLU A 185 -24.17 12.33 14.23
CA GLU A 185 -24.67 12.58 15.59
C GLU A 185 -23.91 13.73 16.28
N GLN A 186 -22.61 13.84 16.04
CA GLN A 186 -21.77 14.93 16.56
C GLN A 186 -21.81 16.21 15.71
N GLY A 187 -22.52 16.20 14.58
CA GLY A 187 -22.62 17.32 13.66
C GLY A 187 -21.26 17.76 13.10
N LEU A 188 -20.39 16.81 12.78
CA LEU A 188 -19.09 17.07 12.15
C LEU A 188 -19.28 17.38 10.67
N ILE A 189 -18.62 18.43 10.17
CA ILE A 189 -18.71 18.85 8.75
C ILE A 189 -18.33 17.72 7.77
N THR A 190 -17.42 16.83 8.20
CA THR A 190 -16.92 15.71 7.40
C THR A 190 -17.88 14.52 7.32
N ALA A 191 -19.03 14.52 8.01
CA ALA A 191 -19.93 13.36 8.11
C ALA A 191 -20.35 12.78 6.75
N ASN A 192 -20.69 13.67 5.81
CA ASN A 192 -21.11 13.31 4.44
C ASN A 192 -19.97 13.33 3.42
N LYS A 193 -18.73 13.62 3.84
CA LYS A 193 -17.60 13.71 2.93
C LYS A 193 -17.27 12.33 2.35
N LYS A 194 -17.00 12.28 1.05
CA LYS A 194 -16.60 11.04 0.37
C LYS A 194 -15.20 10.63 0.81
N ASP A 195 -14.95 9.33 0.85
CA ASP A 195 -13.62 8.80 1.16
C ASP A 195 -12.63 9.26 0.08
N SER A 196 -11.45 9.71 0.50
CA SER A 196 -10.36 10.08 -0.41
C SER A 196 -10.03 8.90 -1.34
N GLN A 197 -9.85 9.21 -2.63
CA GLN A 197 -9.46 8.25 -3.67
C GLN A 197 -8.17 8.75 -4.32
N GLY A 198 -7.28 7.84 -4.70
CA GLY A 198 -6.01 8.17 -5.35
C GLY A 198 -4.80 7.89 -4.47
N LEU A 199 -3.63 8.39 -4.89
CA LEU A 199 -2.39 8.27 -4.12
C LEU A 199 -2.48 9.16 -2.87
N CYS A 200 -2.02 8.67 -1.72
CA CYS A 200 -2.07 9.44 -0.48
C CYS A 200 -1.43 10.83 -0.68
N PHE A 201 -2.10 11.89 -0.25
CA PHE A 201 -1.68 13.30 -0.32
C PHE A 201 -1.48 13.94 -1.71
N ILE A 202 -1.27 13.17 -2.77
CA ILE A 202 -1.18 13.69 -4.14
C ILE A 202 -2.60 13.86 -4.73
N GLY A 203 -3.56 13.04 -4.28
CA GLY A 203 -4.96 13.11 -4.69
C GLY A 203 -5.26 12.27 -5.94
N LYS A 204 -6.31 12.65 -6.68
CA LYS A 204 -6.68 11.97 -7.93
C LYS A 204 -5.80 12.46 -9.06
N VAL A 205 -4.77 11.69 -9.35
CA VAL A 205 -3.87 11.91 -10.49
C VAL A 205 -4.00 10.79 -11.50
N HIS A 206 -3.89 11.13 -12.79
CA HIS A 206 -3.65 10.14 -13.81
C HIS A 206 -2.17 9.75 -13.74
N LEU A 207 -1.87 8.58 -13.17
CA LEU A 207 -0.51 8.14 -12.86
C LEU A 207 0.47 8.24 -14.05
N PRO A 208 0.10 7.85 -15.29
CA PRO A 208 0.98 8.06 -16.45
C PRO A 208 1.38 9.53 -16.67
N ASP A 209 0.48 10.48 -16.43
CA ASP A 209 0.77 11.91 -16.62
C ASP A 209 1.64 12.44 -15.48
N PHE A 210 1.42 11.94 -14.26
CA PHE A 210 2.28 12.21 -13.12
C PHE A 210 3.72 11.75 -13.37
N LEU A 211 3.88 10.51 -13.86
CA LEU A 211 5.20 9.93 -14.11
C LEU A 211 5.94 10.61 -15.29
N GLN A 212 5.21 11.18 -16.25
CA GLN A 212 5.81 11.88 -17.40
C GLN A 212 6.55 13.18 -17.06
N GLN A 213 6.40 13.68 -15.83
CA GLN A 213 7.12 14.88 -15.37
C GLN A 213 8.62 14.65 -15.19
N GLN A 214 9.02 13.41 -14.92
CA GLN A 214 10.43 13.04 -14.78
C GLN A 214 10.85 11.90 -15.71
N LEU A 215 9.92 11.03 -16.12
CA LEU A 215 10.21 9.92 -17.04
C LEU A 215 9.76 10.28 -18.45
N SER A 216 10.74 10.42 -19.35
CA SER A 216 10.45 10.77 -20.75
C SER A 216 9.70 9.64 -21.47
N PRO A 217 8.58 9.94 -22.17
CA PRO A 217 7.90 8.97 -23.00
C PRO A 217 8.83 8.38 -24.07
N LYS A 218 8.84 7.06 -24.20
CA LYS A 218 9.60 6.35 -25.23
C LYS A 218 8.70 5.34 -25.93
N SER A 219 8.55 5.48 -27.25
CA SER A 219 7.72 4.54 -28.01
C SER A 219 8.32 3.14 -27.98
N GLY A 220 7.49 2.14 -27.70
CA GLY A 220 7.85 0.73 -27.59
C GLY A 220 6.76 -0.18 -28.13
N ASP A 221 7.08 -1.47 -28.30
CA ASP A 221 6.16 -2.45 -28.90
C ASP A 221 5.32 -3.16 -27.84
N ILE A 222 4.04 -3.36 -28.15
CA ILE A 222 3.14 -4.23 -27.40
C ILE A 222 3.12 -5.59 -28.09
N ILE A 223 3.56 -6.62 -27.39
CA ILE A 223 3.63 -7.99 -27.90
C ILE A 223 2.57 -8.84 -27.22
N GLU A 224 1.69 -9.48 -27.99
CA GLU A 224 0.71 -10.43 -27.49
C GLU A 224 1.31 -11.84 -27.49
N ILE A 225 1.26 -12.49 -26.32
CA ILE A 225 1.69 -13.88 -26.11
C ILE A 225 0.45 -14.80 -26.09
N PRO A 226 0.45 -15.89 -26.86
CA PRO A 226 -0.63 -16.89 -26.83
C PRO A 226 -0.73 -17.65 -25.50
N LYS A 227 -1.94 -18.08 -25.13
CA LYS A 227 -2.21 -18.85 -23.90
C LYS A 227 -1.50 -20.21 -23.87
N ASP A 228 -1.32 -20.83 -25.03
CA ASP A 228 -0.71 -22.14 -25.23
C ASP A 228 0.82 -22.09 -25.41
N SER A 229 1.41 -20.89 -25.26
CA SER A 229 2.85 -20.70 -25.35
C SER A 229 3.61 -21.67 -24.42
N PRO A 230 4.70 -22.30 -24.90
CA PRO A 230 5.50 -23.25 -24.11
C PRO A 230 6.00 -22.70 -22.78
N ILE A 231 6.14 -21.38 -22.65
CA ILE A 231 6.59 -20.73 -21.41
C ILE A 231 5.63 -20.95 -20.23
N TYR A 232 4.35 -21.24 -20.49
CA TYR A 232 3.33 -21.48 -19.46
C TYR A 232 3.06 -22.95 -19.19
N LYS A 233 3.68 -23.86 -19.95
CA LYS A 233 3.53 -25.30 -19.70
C LYS A 233 4.27 -25.62 -18.39
N SER A 234 3.54 -26.09 -17.39
CA SER A 234 4.10 -26.37 -16.08
C SER A 234 5.23 -27.40 -16.18
N LYS A 235 6.44 -27.00 -15.80
CA LYS A 235 7.47 -27.97 -15.44
C LYS A 235 7.19 -28.34 -13.99
N GLU A 236 6.77 -29.58 -13.72
CA GLU A 236 6.79 -30.09 -12.34
C GLU A 236 8.22 -29.93 -11.81
N THR A 237 8.40 -29.02 -10.87
CA THR A 237 9.70 -28.71 -10.28
C THR A 237 9.57 -28.61 -8.79
N LYS A 238 10.53 -29.19 -8.08
CA LYS A 238 10.70 -29.02 -6.63
C LYS A 238 11.66 -27.87 -6.31
N ASP A 239 12.29 -27.28 -7.33
CA ASP A 239 13.17 -26.13 -7.14
C ASP A 239 12.34 -24.88 -6.84
N ILE A 240 12.46 -24.41 -5.61
CA ILE A 240 11.77 -23.23 -5.11
C ILE A 240 12.08 -21.98 -5.93
N LYS A 241 13.32 -21.84 -6.43
CA LYS A 241 13.73 -20.68 -7.22
C LYS A 241 12.97 -20.61 -8.52
N ILE A 242 12.76 -21.76 -9.17
CA ILE A 242 11.98 -21.85 -10.40
C ILE A 242 10.49 -21.64 -10.09
N LEU A 243 9.98 -22.20 -8.99
CA LEU A 243 8.57 -22.12 -8.61
C LEU A 243 8.11 -20.68 -8.32
N THR A 244 9.00 -19.85 -7.77
CA THR A 244 8.70 -18.47 -7.39
C THR A 244 9.20 -17.45 -8.42
N ALA A 245 9.91 -17.85 -9.47
CA ALA A 245 10.40 -16.93 -10.49
C ALA A 245 9.24 -16.28 -11.28
N PRO A 246 9.40 -15.04 -11.76
CA PRO A 246 8.50 -14.48 -12.75
C PRO A 246 8.61 -15.25 -14.08
N HIS A 247 7.54 -15.21 -14.89
CA HIS A 247 7.60 -15.72 -16.25
C HIS A 247 8.56 -14.87 -17.08
N VAL A 248 9.48 -15.50 -17.80
CA VAL A 248 10.40 -14.81 -18.70
C VAL A 248 9.80 -14.82 -20.11
N HIS A 249 9.48 -13.64 -20.62
CA HIS A 249 8.95 -13.44 -21.96
C HIS A 249 10.05 -13.00 -22.92
N ASN A 250 10.00 -13.49 -24.16
CA ASN A 250 10.84 -12.99 -25.24
C ASN A 250 9.98 -12.52 -26.42
N PRO A 251 10.45 -11.55 -27.23
CA PRO A 251 9.69 -11.03 -28.38
C PRO A 251 9.28 -12.13 -29.36
N GLU A 252 10.14 -13.13 -29.55
CA GLU A 252 9.92 -14.28 -30.44
C GLU A 252 8.75 -15.17 -30.01
N ASN A 253 8.28 -15.06 -28.77
CA ASN A 253 7.18 -15.88 -28.24
C ASN A 253 5.79 -15.29 -28.54
N GLY A 254 5.71 -14.17 -29.25
CA GLY A 254 4.45 -13.47 -29.50
C GLY A 254 4.41 -12.71 -30.81
N LYS A 255 3.35 -11.92 -30.96
CA LYS A 255 3.10 -11.07 -32.12
C LYS A 255 2.97 -9.61 -31.69
N ILE A 256 3.59 -8.69 -32.43
CA ILE A 256 3.38 -7.26 -32.22
C ILE A 256 1.93 -6.90 -32.56
N VAL A 257 1.23 -6.25 -31.63
CA VAL A 257 -0.20 -5.89 -31.74
C VAL A 257 -0.48 -4.40 -31.56
N GLY A 258 0.52 -3.61 -31.18
CA GLY A 258 0.38 -2.19 -30.99
C GLY A 258 1.67 -1.55 -30.49
N LYS A 259 1.58 -0.27 -30.12
CA LYS A 259 2.67 0.49 -29.53
C LYS A 259 2.22 1.14 -28.22
N HIS A 260 3.18 1.45 -27.36
CA HIS A 260 2.97 2.19 -26.12
C HIS A 260 4.00 3.32 -26.00
N ASN A 261 3.85 4.17 -24.99
CA ASN A 261 4.68 5.37 -24.77
C ASN A 261 5.74 5.21 -23.66
N GLY A 262 6.08 3.98 -23.28
CA GLY A 262 7.07 3.67 -22.24
C GLY A 262 6.64 2.44 -21.43
N ALA A 263 7.52 1.45 -21.28
CA ALA A 263 7.17 0.18 -20.62
C ALA A 263 6.96 0.36 -19.11
N HIS A 264 7.69 1.31 -18.51
CA HIS A 264 7.60 1.68 -17.10
C HIS A 264 6.24 2.26 -16.68
N PHE A 265 5.37 2.65 -17.62
CA PHE A 265 4.02 3.15 -17.29
C PHE A 265 2.97 2.03 -17.12
N PHE A 266 3.38 0.76 -17.22
CA PHE A 266 2.48 -0.39 -17.15
C PHE A 266 2.79 -1.27 -15.95
N THR A 267 1.72 -1.78 -15.32
CA THR A 267 1.81 -2.74 -14.21
C THR A 267 1.30 -4.10 -14.64
N ILE A 268 1.94 -5.17 -14.16
CA ILE A 268 1.49 -6.54 -14.39
C ILE A 268 0.02 -6.71 -13.96
N GLY A 269 -0.80 -7.28 -14.85
CA GLY A 269 -2.24 -7.48 -14.65
C GLY A 269 -3.11 -6.29 -15.03
N GLN A 270 -2.53 -5.17 -15.47
CA GLN A 270 -3.26 -4.00 -15.99
C GLN A 270 -4.01 -4.32 -17.28
N ARG A 271 -5.26 -3.84 -17.38
CA ARG A 271 -6.13 -3.97 -18.58
C ARG A 271 -6.26 -2.67 -19.38
N LYS A 272 -6.44 -1.55 -18.68
CA LYS A 272 -6.73 -0.25 -19.29
C LYS A 272 -5.44 0.42 -19.77
N GLY A 273 -5.54 1.36 -20.71
CA GLY A 273 -4.40 2.15 -21.18
C GLY A 273 -3.52 1.48 -22.24
N LEU A 274 -3.84 0.26 -22.69
CA LEU A 274 -3.08 -0.43 -23.74
C LEU A 274 -3.33 0.12 -25.16
N GLY A 275 -4.48 0.74 -25.42
CA GLY A 275 -4.78 1.32 -26.73
C GLY A 275 -4.93 0.30 -27.88
N VAL A 276 -4.98 -1.00 -27.58
CA VAL A 276 -5.11 -2.07 -28.59
C VAL A 276 -6.55 -2.56 -28.68
N GLY A 277 -7.16 -2.44 -29.86
CA GLY A 277 -8.52 -2.90 -30.17
C GLY A 277 -8.56 -4.18 -31.03
N GLY A 278 -9.77 -4.64 -31.37
CA GLY A 278 -9.97 -5.75 -32.31
C GLY A 278 -9.61 -7.14 -31.78
N LYS A 279 -9.66 -7.35 -30.47
CA LYS A 279 -9.39 -8.63 -29.80
C LYS A 279 -10.68 -9.30 -29.33
N ILE A 280 -10.68 -10.63 -29.26
CA ILE A 280 -11.84 -11.42 -28.83
C ILE A 280 -12.07 -11.20 -27.34
N GLU A 281 -11.00 -11.27 -26.55
CA GLU A 281 -11.00 -10.94 -25.13
C GLU A 281 -10.12 -9.71 -24.83
N PRO A 282 -10.36 -8.99 -23.72
CA PRO A 282 -9.50 -7.89 -23.31
C PRO A 282 -8.05 -8.35 -23.09
N LEU A 283 -7.09 -7.50 -23.48
CA LEU A 283 -5.68 -7.71 -23.18
C LEU A 283 -5.35 -7.31 -21.74
N PHE A 284 -4.43 -8.05 -21.15
CA PHE A 284 -3.82 -7.78 -19.86
C PHE A 284 -2.31 -7.80 -19.98
N VAL A 285 -1.62 -6.91 -19.26
CA VAL A 285 -0.14 -6.91 -19.17
C VAL A 285 0.32 -8.17 -18.42
N LEU A 286 1.18 -8.96 -19.05
CA LEU A 286 1.77 -10.18 -18.48
C LEU A 286 3.17 -9.93 -17.91
N GLY A 287 3.88 -8.97 -18.49
CA GLY A 287 5.26 -8.62 -18.14
C GLY A 287 5.70 -7.36 -18.87
N ILE A 288 6.75 -6.74 -18.38
CA ILE A 288 7.38 -5.56 -18.99
C ILE A 288 8.89 -5.77 -19.06
N ASP A 289 9.51 -5.29 -20.14
CA ASP A 289 10.96 -5.25 -20.32
C ASP A 289 11.34 -3.78 -20.56
N VAL A 290 11.84 -3.11 -19.52
CA VAL A 290 12.18 -1.68 -19.58
C VAL A 290 13.43 -1.41 -20.41
N GLU A 291 14.37 -2.36 -20.47
CA GLU A 291 15.61 -2.23 -21.25
C GLU A 291 15.30 -2.24 -22.75
N LYS A 292 14.50 -3.22 -23.19
CA LYS A 292 14.03 -3.31 -24.59
C LYS A 292 12.84 -2.40 -24.89
N ASN A 293 12.24 -1.81 -23.86
CA ASN A 293 11.02 -1.01 -23.92
C ASN A 293 9.86 -1.78 -24.58
N ILE A 294 9.52 -2.95 -24.02
CA ILE A 294 8.47 -3.85 -24.52
C ILE A 294 7.44 -4.11 -23.43
N VAL A 295 6.16 -4.15 -23.82
CA VAL A 295 5.05 -4.60 -22.97
C VAL A 295 4.51 -5.92 -23.50
N TYR A 296 4.60 -6.98 -22.71
CA TYR A 296 4.01 -8.28 -23.03
C TYR A 296 2.57 -8.34 -22.55
N THR A 297 1.66 -8.80 -23.40
CA THR A 297 0.22 -8.85 -23.14
C THR A 297 -0.37 -10.22 -23.49
N GLY A 298 -1.54 -10.53 -22.95
CA GLY A 298 -2.29 -11.74 -23.27
C GLY A 298 -3.78 -11.52 -23.15
N GLN A 299 -4.54 -12.25 -23.98
CA GLN A 299 -6.00 -12.16 -24.00
C GLN A 299 -6.63 -12.92 -22.83
N GLY A 300 -7.62 -12.28 -22.18
CA GLY A 300 -8.48 -12.92 -21.19
C GLY A 300 -7.99 -12.80 -19.75
N HIS A 301 -8.93 -12.73 -18.82
CA HIS A 301 -8.64 -12.54 -17.39
C HIS A 301 -7.84 -13.70 -16.77
N ASN A 302 -8.06 -14.91 -17.31
CA ASN A 302 -7.47 -16.17 -16.85
C ASN A 302 -6.24 -16.59 -17.66
N HIS A 303 -5.58 -15.64 -18.34
CA HIS A 303 -4.37 -15.95 -19.10
C HIS A 303 -3.30 -16.55 -18.18
N PRO A 304 -2.69 -17.71 -18.50
CA PRO A 304 -1.79 -18.41 -17.59
C PRO A 304 -0.53 -17.60 -17.24
N GLY A 305 -0.09 -16.71 -18.14
CA GLY A 305 1.00 -15.76 -17.87
C GLY A 305 0.74 -14.74 -16.77
N LEU A 306 -0.50 -14.59 -16.29
CA LEU A 306 -0.81 -13.77 -15.12
C LEU A 306 -0.67 -14.54 -13.80
N ASN A 307 -0.62 -15.86 -13.85
CA ASN A 307 -0.70 -16.73 -12.68
C ASN A 307 0.68 -17.24 -12.29
N ARG A 308 1.02 -17.11 -11.01
CA ARG A 308 2.26 -17.60 -10.42
C ARG A 308 1.96 -18.39 -9.14
N LYS A 309 2.75 -19.43 -8.88
CA LYS A 309 2.60 -20.27 -7.67
C LYS A 309 3.29 -19.66 -6.46
N GLY A 310 4.24 -18.76 -6.66
CA GLY A 310 4.92 -18.09 -5.57
C GLY A 310 5.69 -16.84 -5.99
N LEU A 311 6.32 -16.23 -5.00
CA LEU A 311 7.12 -15.01 -5.13
C LEU A 311 8.34 -15.07 -4.22
N PHE A 312 9.27 -14.15 -4.43
CA PHE A 312 10.49 -14.01 -3.65
C PHE A 312 10.60 -12.58 -3.12
N ILE A 313 11.16 -12.44 -1.92
CA ILE A 313 11.48 -11.18 -1.26
C ILE A 313 12.94 -11.26 -0.82
N ALA A 314 13.76 -10.32 -1.27
CA ALA A 314 15.16 -10.23 -0.86
C ALA A 314 15.28 -10.07 0.66
N LYS A 315 16.35 -10.61 1.25
CA LYS A 315 16.54 -10.67 2.71
C LYS A 315 16.42 -9.31 3.41
N ASP A 316 16.94 -8.25 2.79
CA ASP A 316 16.92 -6.86 3.25
C ASP A 316 15.57 -6.16 3.06
N GLU A 317 14.69 -6.72 2.22
CA GLU A 317 13.32 -6.25 2.00
C GLU A 317 12.29 -6.97 2.89
N VAL A 318 12.72 -7.93 3.71
CA VAL A 318 11.85 -8.63 4.67
C VAL A 318 11.71 -7.81 5.95
N HIS A 319 10.48 -7.44 6.26
CA HIS A 319 10.10 -6.75 7.49
C HIS A 319 9.26 -7.64 8.40
N TRP A 320 9.62 -7.71 9.68
CA TRP A 320 8.83 -8.39 10.69
C TRP A 320 8.24 -7.35 11.63
N THR A 321 6.91 -7.18 11.59
CA THR A 321 6.21 -6.42 12.62
C THR A 321 6.31 -7.17 13.95
N ARG A 322 6.17 -8.50 13.92
CA ARG A 322 6.39 -9.39 15.05
C ARG A 322 7.82 -9.94 15.04
N GLU A 323 8.75 -9.15 15.55
CA GLU A 323 10.18 -9.50 15.60
C GLU A 323 10.45 -10.80 16.38
N ASP A 324 9.65 -11.07 17.41
CA ASP A 324 9.72 -12.28 18.21
C ASP A 324 9.28 -13.55 17.46
N LEU A 325 8.65 -13.39 16.29
CA LEU A 325 8.26 -14.46 15.37
C LEU A 325 9.16 -14.54 14.13
N LYS A 326 10.21 -13.71 14.05
CA LYS A 326 11.14 -13.69 12.92
C LYS A 326 11.69 -15.08 12.62
N MET A 327 11.54 -15.51 11.37
CA MET A 327 12.00 -16.81 10.91
C MET A 327 13.52 -16.86 10.78
N LYS A 328 14.10 -18.00 11.16
CA LYS A 328 15.53 -18.29 10.93
C LYS A 328 15.72 -18.95 9.56
N VAL A 329 16.94 -18.85 9.01
CA VAL A 329 17.30 -19.54 7.77
C VAL A 329 17.06 -21.05 7.93
N GLY A 330 16.39 -21.66 6.95
CA GLY A 330 16.00 -23.07 6.97
C GLY A 330 14.61 -23.32 7.55
N GLU A 331 13.97 -22.33 8.19
CA GLU A 331 12.61 -22.49 8.71
C GLU A 331 11.55 -22.36 7.61
N GLU A 332 10.44 -23.07 7.83
CA GLU A 332 9.24 -23.07 7.00
C GLU A 332 8.01 -22.94 7.89
N ARG A 333 7.08 -22.06 7.52
CA ARG A 333 5.83 -21.84 8.25
C ARG A 333 4.68 -21.55 7.28
N GLU A 334 3.48 -22.01 7.62
CA GLU A 334 2.26 -21.62 6.89
C GLU A 334 1.69 -20.34 7.51
N TYR A 335 1.35 -19.37 6.66
CA TYR A 335 0.63 -18.16 7.02
C TYR A 335 -0.48 -17.89 6.01
N LEU A 336 -1.41 -17.03 6.40
CA LEU A 336 -2.29 -16.35 5.46
C LEU A 336 -1.52 -15.20 4.80
N SER A 337 -1.69 -14.96 3.51
CA SER A 337 -0.94 -13.94 2.78
C SER A 337 -1.77 -13.24 1.72
N ARG A 338 -1.46 -11.97 1.48
CA ARG A 338 -1.99 -11.17 0.36
C ARG A 338 -0.87 -10.36 -0.29
N ILE A 339 -1.02 -10.04 -1.57
CA ILE A 339 -0.02 -9.33 -2.38
C ILE A 339 -0.51 -7.97 -2.90
N ARG A 340 -1.72 -7.58 -2.50
CA ARG A 340 -2.32 -6.28 -2.78
C ARG A 340 -3.47 -6.00 -1.81
N TYR A 341 -3.77 -4.72 -1.64
CA TYR A 341 -4.92 -4.26 -0.87
C TYR A 341 -6.25 -4.82 -1.43
N ARG A 342 -7.19 -5.17 -0.53
CA ARG A 342 -8.50 -5.80 -0.80
C ARG A 342 -8.49 -7.16 -1.49
N GLN A 343 -7.32 -7.76 -1.70
CA GLN A 343 -7.27 -9.16 -2.04
C GLN A 343 -7.60 -10.00 -0.80
N GLY A 344 -8.36 -11.08 -0.98
CA GLY A 344 -8.55 -12.08 0.08
C GLY A 344 -7.23 -12.66 0.57
N LEU A 345 -7.25 -13.22 1.78
CA LEU A 345 -6.10 -13.92 2.33
C LEU A 345 -6.02 -15.34 1.76
N PHE A 346 -4.82 -15.73 1.32
CA PHE A 346 -4.55 -17.06 0.78
C PHE A 346 -3.52 -17.77 1.64
N LYS A 347 -3.73 -19.06 1.88
CA LYS A 347 -2.72 -19.90 2.53
C LYS A 347 -1.44 -19.94 1.69
N ALA A 348 -0.32 -19.65 2.34
CA ALA A 348 0.99 -19.68 1.73
C ALA A 348 2.02 -20.27 2.70
N ILE A 349 2.95 -21.00 2.14
CA ILE A 349 4.12 -21.53 2.82
C ILE A 349 5.27 -20.54 2.63
N LEU A 350 5.74 -19.97 3.73
CA LEU A 350 6.92 -19.12 3.80
C LEU A 350 8.14 -20.01 4.07
N LYS A 351 9.20 -19.86 3.28
CA LYS A 351 10.48 -20.57 3.44
C LYS A 351 11.63 -19.56 3.48
N MET A 352 12.28 -19.43 4.64
CA MET A 352 13.40 -18.51 4.81
C MET A 352 14.71 -19.17 4.36
N GLN A 353 15.41 -18.54 3.43
CA GLN A 353 16.70 -18.98 2.88
C GLN A 353 17.77 -17.92 3.12
N GLU A 354 19.04 -18.24 2.83
CA GLU A 354 20.16 -17.30 3.02
C GLU A 354 19.99 -15.99 2.25
N ASN A 355 19.40 -16.06 1.05
CA ASN A 355 19.21 -14.93 0.15
C ASN A 355 17.89 -14.16 0.37
N GLY A 356 16.93 -14.73 1.11
CA GLY A 356 15.65 -14.07 1.35
C GLY A 356 14.50 -15.05 1.61
N LEU A 357 13.28 -14.52 1.52
CA LEU A 357 12.05 -15.23 1.83
C LEU A 357 11.34 -15.65 0.54
N TYR A 358 11.05 -16.93 0.44
CA TYR A 358 10.22 -17.48 -0.62
C TYR A 358 8.80 -17.70 -0.08
N ILE A 359 7.79 -17.25 -0.82
CA ILE A 359 6.37 -17.42 -0.48
C ILE A 359 5.73 -18.28 -1.56
N ILE A 360 5.20 -19.44 -1.19
CA ILE A 360 4.56 -20.40 -2.09
C ILE A 360 3.08 -20.49 -1.72
N PHE A 361 2.20 -20.08 -2.62
CA PHE A 361 0.76 -20.11 -2.39
C PHE A 361 0.18 -21.49 -2.69
N ASN A 362 -0.80 -21.91 -1.88
CA ASN A 362 -1.55 -23.15 -2.12
C ASN A 362 -2.33 -23.05 -3.44
N GLU A 363 -2.85 -21.87 -3.76
CA GLU A 363 -3.52 -21.54 -5.01
C GLU A 363 -2.72 -20.51 -5.81
N VAL A 364 -2.75 -20.59 -7.14
CA VAL A 364 -2.02 -19.65 -8.00
C VAL A 364 -2.53 -18.21 -7.80
N GLN A 365 -1.61 -17.27 -7.73
CA GLN A 365 -1.92 -15.86 -7.54
C GLN A 365 -1.78 -15.08 -8.84
N ARG A 366 -2.78 -14.24 -9.11
CA ARG A 366 -2.89 -13.45 -10.33
C ARG A 366 -2.26 -12.07 -10.18
N GLY A 367 -1.31 -11.75 -11.06
CA GLY A 367 -0.72 -10.42 -11.21
C GLY A 367 0.23 -10.05 -10.07
N ILE A 368 1.14 -10.97 -9.73
CA ILE A 368 2.24 -10.68 -8.82
C ILE A 368 3.18 -9.68 -9.50
N ALA A 369 3.28 -8.47 -8.95
CA ALA A 369 4.09 -7.38 -9.48
C ALA A 369 5.26 -7.06 -8.54
N ALA A 370 6.48 -6.95 -9.08
CA ALA A 370 7.64 -6.49 -8.34
C ALA A 370 7.46 -5.03 -7.88
N GLY A 371 7.98 -4.68 -6.70
CA GLY A 371 7.79 -3.38 -6.05
C GLY A 371 6.52 -3.27 -5.21
N GLN A 372 5.53 -4.16 -5.38
CA GLN A 372 4.40 -4.28 -4.44
C GLN A 372 4.82 -5.02 -3.18
N PHE A 373 3.98 -4.99 -2.15
CA PHE A 373 4.24 -5.68 -0.88
C PHE A 373 3.47 -6.99 -0.83
N ALA A 374 4.12 -8.05 -0.33
CA ALA A 374 3.42 -9.20 0.21
C ALA A 374 3.35 -9.05 1.73
N ALA A 375 2.17 -9.25 2.31
CA ALA A 375 1.94 -9.20 3.75
C ALA A 375 1.40 -10.54 4.22
N TRP A 376 1.90 -11.05 5.34
CA TRP A 376 1.49 -12.32 5.94
C TRP A 376 0.93 -12.16 7.35
N TYR A 377 -0.05 -13.00 7.64
CA TYR A 377 -0.95 -12.89 8.77
C TYR A 377 -1.09 -14.26 9.46
N ASP A 378 -1.22 -14.21 10.78
CA ASP A 378 -1.72 -15.32 11.58
C ASP A 378 -3.13 -14.94 12.04
N GLU A 379 -4.13 -15.65 11.50
CA GLU A 379 -5.54 -15.25 11.58
C GLU A 379 -5.78 -13.79 11.13
N ASP A 380 -6.09 -12.90 12.08
CA ASP A 380 -6.31 -11.47 11.87
C ASP A 380 -5.11 -10.59 12.22
N GLU A 381 -4.04 -11.15 12.78
CA GLU A 381 -2.83 -10.45 13.16
C GLU A 381 -1.84 -10.38 11.99
N LEU A 382 -1.38 -9.18 11.66
CA LEU A 382 -0.26 -8.99 10.76
C LEU A 382 1.06 -9.35 11.45
N ILE A 383 1.79 -10.29 10.86
CA ILE A 383 3.06 -10.78 11.40
C ILE A 383 4.26 -10.10 10.73
N GLY A 384 4.17 -9.87 9.41
CA GLY A 384 5.22 -9.20 8.67
C GLY A 384 4.87 -8.96 7.21
N SER A 385 5.80 -8.36 6.49
CA SER A 385 5.65 -8.05 5.07
C SER A 385 7.00 -7.89 4.38
N GLY A 386 7.00 -7.71 3.06
CA GLY A 386 8.19 -7.31 2.34
C GLY A 386 7.94 -6.98 0.89
N VAL A 387 8.90 -6.32 0.26
CA VAL A 387 8.80 -5.89 -1.13
C VAL A 387 9.07 -7.07 -2.08
N ILE A 388 8.12 -7.34 -2.95
CA ILE A 388 8.21 -8.38 -3.96
C ILE A 388 9.33 -8.01 -4.93
N SER A 389 10.30 -8.91 -5.09
CA SER A 389 11.46 -8.73 -5.97
C SER A 389 11.16 -8.98 -7.44
#